data_AF-A0A6P1EPR8-F1
#
_entry.id   AF-A0A6P1EPR8-F1
#
_cell.length_a   1.000
_cell.length_b   1.000
_cell.length_c   1.000
_cell.angle_alpha   90.00
_cell.angle_beta   90.00
_cell.angle_gamma   90.00
#
_symmetry.space_group_name_H-M   'P 1'
#
loop_
_entity.id
_entity.type
_entity.pdbx_description
1 polymer ?
#
loop_
_entity_poly.entity_id
_entity_poly.type
_entity_poly.pdbx_seq_one_letter_code
_entity_poly.pdbx_strand_id
1 'polypeptide(L)' 'MPDLLLEIYKEQLDWGWITLDDLKANVNSGLLAPDDFEKIAGQTYVA' A
#
# COMPACT_ATOMS: atom_id res chain seq x y z
N MET A 1 -2.87 5.32 9.58
CA MET A 1 -4.11 4.80 8.97
C MET A 1 -4.72 3.76 9.92
N PRO A 2 -6.05 3.66 10.12
CA PRO A 2 -6.63 2.57 10.91
C PRO A 2 -6.33 1.21 10.25
N ASP A 3 -6.06 0.18 11.05
CA ASP A 3 -5.60 -1.14 10.59
C ASP A 3 -6.52 -1.78 9.53
N LEU A 4 -7.84 -1.56 9.64
CA LEU A 4 -8.83 -2.04 8.68
C LEU A 4 -8.58 -1.53 7.24
N LEU A 5 -8.13 -0.28 7.08
CA LEU A 5 -7.84 0.25 5.76
C LEU A 5 -6.60 -0.39 5.15
N LEU A 6 -5.57 -0.69 5.96
CA LEU A 6 -4.38 -1.41 5.48
C LEU A 6 -4.72 -2.83 5.04
N GLU A 7 -5.61 -3.50 5.79
CA GLU A 7 -6.10 -4.83 5.46
C GLU A 7 -6.86 -4.84 4.12
N ILE A 8 -7.73 -3.84 3.89
CA ILE A 8 -8.41 -3.67 2.59
C ILE A 8 -7.41 -3.46 1.45
N TYR A 9 -6.41 -2.58 1.63
CA TYR A 9 -5.38 -2.37 0.59
C TYR A 9 -4.62 -3.66 0.29
N LYS A 10 -4.35 -4.47 1.31
CA LYS A 10 -3.70 -5.76 1.15
C LYS A 10 -4.57 -6.75 0.38
N GLU A 11 -5.84 -6.90 0.73
CA GLU A 11 -6.77 -7.76 -0.01
C GLU A 11 -6.94 -7.30 -1.46
N GLN A 12 -7.01 -5.98 -1.70
CA GLN A 12 -7.09 -5.43 -3.05
C GLN A 12 -5.84 -5.74 -3.88
N LEU A 13 -4.65 -5.70 -3.27
CA LEU A 13 -3.40 -6.08 -3.92
C LEU A 13 -3.38 -7.59 -4.20
N ASP A 14 -3.79 -8.41 -3.23
CA ASP A 14 -3.82 -9.87 -3.34
C ASP A 14 -4.86 -10.35 -4.39
N TRP A 15 -5.97 -9.62 -4.56
CA TRP A 15 -6.97 -9.86 -5.61
C TRP A 15 -6.60 -9.22 -6.95
N GLY A 16 -5.50 -8.46 -7.03
CA GLY A 16 -5.04 -7.80 -8.24
C GLY A 16 -5.92 -6.63 -8.70
N TRP A 17 -6.70 -6.04 -7.80
CA TRP A 17 -7.50 -4.83 -8.09
C TRP A 17 -6.66 -3.56 -8.12
N ILE A 18 -5.57 -3.57 -7.37
CA ILE A 18 -4.54 -2.54 -7.40
C ILE A 18 -3.18 -3.19 -7.64
N THR A 19 -2.23 -2.39 -8.09
CA THR A 19 -0.85 -2.80 -8.33
C THR A 19 0.10 -2.21 -7.31
N LEU A 20 1.34 -2.68 -7.32
CA LEU A 20 2.42 -2.07 -6.54
C LEU A 20 2.66 -0.61 -6.93
N ASP A 21 2.47 -0.25 -8.20
CA ASP A 21 2.67 1.12 -8.65
C ASP A 21 1.56 2.05 -8.16
N ASP A 22 0.32 1.56 -8.03
CA ASP A 22 -0.77 2.32 -7.39
C ASP A 22 -0.46 2.61 -5.92
N LEU A 23 0.09 1.61 -5.20
CA LEU A 23 0.54 1.80 -3.82
C LEU A 23 1.69 2.83 -3.72
N LYS A 24 2.67 2.78 -4.64
CA LYS A 24 3.75 3.78 -4.67
C LYS A 24 3.22 5.19 -4.97
N ALA A 25 2.25 5.31 -5.89
CA ALA A 25 1.60 6.58 -6.18
C ALA A 25 0.89 7.16 -4.95
N ASN A 26 0.20 6.32 -4.17
CA ASN A 26 -0.43 6.72 -2.90
C ASN A 26 0.58 7.14 -1.83
N VAL A 27 1.77 6.51 -1.79
CA VAL A 27 2.86 6.97 -0.91
C VAL A 27 3.38 8.34 -1.36
N ASN A 28 3.64 8.51 -2.66
CA ASN A 28 4.12 9.77 -3.23
C ASN A 28 3.11 10.92 -3.09
N SER A 29 1.81 10.63 -3.10
CA SER A 29 0.77 11.62 -2.87
C SER A 29 0.53 11.92 -1.38
N GLY A 30 1.21 11.23 -0.47
CA GLY A 30 1.03 11.37 0.99
C GLY A 30 -0.25 10.72 1.53
N LEU A 31 -0.95 9.90 0.73
CA LEU A 31 -2.13 9.13 1.16
C LEU A 31 -1.74 7.91 2.02
N LEU A 32 -0.56 7.35 1.76
CA LEU A 32 0.04 6.27 2.54
C LEU A 32 1.41 6.71 3.08
N ALA A 33 1.73 6.27 4.30
CA ALA A 33 3.10 6.39 4.78
C ALA A 33 3.98 5.32 4.08
N PRO A 34 5.29 5.56 3.91
CA PRO A 34 6.22 4.52 3.43
C PRO A 34 6.16 3.23 4.26
N ASP A 35 5.96 3.34 5.58
CA ASP A 35 5.83 2.19 6.49
C ASP A 35 4.53 1.39 6.23
N ASP A 36 3.47 2.06 5.77
CA ASP A 36 2.21 1.40 5.43
C ASP A 36 2.35 0.58 4.14
N PHE A 37 3.16 1.06 3.19
CA PHE A 37 3.49 0.31 1.98
C PHE A 37 4.17 -1.02 2.32
N GLU A 38 5.12 -1.03 3.26
CA GLU A 38 5.80 -2.27 3.66
C GLU A 38 4.82 -3.27 4.29
N LYS A 39 3.86 -2.80 5.09
CA LYS A 39 2.82 -3.67 5.68
C LYS A 39 1.89 -4.28 4.63
N ILE A 40 1.55 -3.52 3.59
CA ILE A 40 0.64 -3.97 2.52
C ILE A 40 1.37 -4.90 1.55
N ALA A 41 2.48 -4.43 0.99
CA ALA A 41 3.20 -5.08 -0.11
C ALA A 41 4.25 -6.10 0.36
N GLY A 42 4.63 -6.10 1.65
CA GLY A 42 5.66 -6.99 2.19
C GLY A 42 7.08 -6.70 1.67
N GLN A 43 7.29 -5.54 1.09
CA GLN A 43 8.57 -5.09 0.53
C GLN A 43 8.84 -3.65 0.93
N THR A 44 10.11 -3.32 1.13
CA THR A 44 10.54 -1.96 1.48
C THR A 44 10.20 -1.00 0.34
N TYR A 45 9.62 0.15 0.68
CA TYR A 45 9.35 1.21 -0.28
C TYR A 45 10.66 1.78 -0.83
N VAL A 46 10.81 1.78 -2.16
CA VAL A 46 11.92 2.43 -2.87
C VAL A 46 11.30 3.40 -3.89
N ALA A 47 11.65 4.69 -3.75
CA ALA A 47 11.18 5.78 -4.59
C ALA A 47 11.71 5.70 -6.02
#